data_AF-A0A0S2JFC6-F1
#
_entry.id   AF-A0A0S2JFC6-F1
#
_cell.length_a   1.000
_cell.length_b   1.000
_cell.length_c   1.000
_cell.angle_alpha   90.00
_cell.angle_beta   90.00
_cell.angle_gamma   90.00
#
_symmetry.space_group_name_H-M   'P 1'
#
loop_
_entity.id
_entity.type
_entity.pdbx_description
1 polymer ?
#
loop_
_entity_poly.entity_id
_entity_poly.type
_entity_poly.pdbx_seq_one_letter_code
_entity_poly.pdbx_strand_id
1 'polypeptide(L)'
;MVANRVSILELDNLFLTKISIFFSLILNANYKGGDELFLQAYIFILWNQIKFHDSLINVKGDIFWISNNIDNIGEKSHYHELLKNICAVARVDLIAIDQKLGVLYLIEIKRNEVDDRCIGQIMRYYESSNEILYKLSRKLNINYIRPMVVCQKVSVNIWNLERVTFLL
;
A
#
# COMPACT_ATOMS: atom_id res chain seq x y z
N MET A 1 -19.37 -10.48 43.66
CA MET A 1 -19.69 -10.51 42.22
C MET A 1 -18.83 -9.45 41.53
N VAL A 2 -17.70 -9.87 40.95
CA VAL A 2 -16.89 -8.98 40.11
C VAL A 2 -17.53 -9.00 38.74
N ALA A 3 -18.24 -7.93 38.38
CA ALA A 3 -18.69 -7.71 37.03
C ALA A 3 -17.44 -7.50 36.17
N ASN A 4 -16.98 -8.55 35.49
CA ASN A 4 -16.06 -8.44 34.37
C ASN A 4 -16.75 -7.59 33.30
N ARG A 5 -16.56 -6.27 33.35
CA ARG A 5 -16.74 -5.41 32.20
C ARG A 5 -15.70 -5.88 31.19
N VAL A 6 -16.14 -6.71 30.25
CA VAL A 6 -15.44 -6.89 28.98
C VAL A 6 -15.27 -5.46 28.46
N SER A 7 -14.04 -4.95 28.52
CA SER A 7 -13.69 -3.72 27.84
C SER A 7 -13.99 -3.99 26.37
N ILE A 8 -15.10 -3.46 25.88
CA ILE A 8 -15.31 -3.35 24.45
C ILE A 8 -14.06 -2.62 23.97
N LEU A 9 -13.22 -3.29 23.19
CA LEU A 9 -12.04 -2.69 22.57
C LEU A 9 -12.55 -1.43 21.88
N GLU A 10 -12.25 -0.27 22.43
CA GLU A 10 -12.46 1.00 21.74
C GLU A 10 -11.50 0.97 20.55
N LEU A 11 -12.01 0.48 19.42
CA LEU A 11 -11.27 0.45 18.18
C LEU A 11 -11.07 1.88 17.72
N ASP A 12 -9.82 2.22 17.40
CA ASP A 12 -9.44 3.50 16.84
C ASP A 12 -10.34 3.87 15.64
N ASN A 13 -10.79 5.13 15.55
CA ASN A 13 -11.65 5.62 14.47
C ASN A 13 -11.02 5.42 13.08
N LEU A 14 -9.69 5.52 12.98
CA LEU A 14 -8.98 5.23 11.73
C LEU A 14 -9.12 3.75 11.36
N PHE A 15 -9.00 2.85 12.33
CA PHE A 15 -9.15 1.42 12.14
C PHE A 15 -10.57 1.07 11.67
N LEU A 16 -11.60 1.65 12.31
CA LEU A 16 -13.00 1.50 11.89
C LEU A 16 -13.24 2.03 10.47
N THR A 17 -12.63 3.16 10.12
CA THR A 17 -12.72 3.71 8.76
C THR A 17 -12.13 2.76 7.72
N LYS A 18 -10.95 2.19 8.00
CA LYS A 18 -10.31 1.23 7.09
C LYS A 18 -11.12 -0.06 6.93
N ILE A 19 -11.73 -0.56 8.00
CA ILE A 19 -12.65 -1.70 7.95
C ILE A 19 -13.88 -1.38 7.11
N SER A 20 -14.46 -0.18 7.26
CA SER A 20 -15.61 0.24 6.45
C SER A 20 -15.26 0.26 4.95
N ILE A 21 -14.09 0.81 4.61
CA ILE A 21 -13.59 0.82 3.22
C ILE A 21 -13.49 -0.61 2.68
N PHE A 22 -12.89 -1.52 3.45
CA PHE A 22 -12.77 -2.93 3.07
C PHE A 22 -14.12 -3.59 2.78
N PHE A 23 -15.10 -3.46 3.68
CA PHE A 23 -16.42 -4.06 3.48
C PHE A 23 -17.16 -3.44 2.29
N SER A 24 -17.09 -2.12 2.11
CA SER A 24 -17.65 -1.47 0.93
C SER A 24 -17.02 -2.00 -0.37
N LEU A 25 -15.72 -2.28 -0.39
CA LEU A 25 -15.06 -2.84 -1.56
C LEU A 25 -15.46 -4.29 -1.81
N ILE A 26 -15.49 -5.15 -0.79
CA ILE A 26 -15.91 -6.56 -0.92
C ILE A 26 -17.36 -6.67 -1.40
N LEU A 27 -18.27 -5.88 -0.84
CA LEU A 27 -19.70 -5.97 -1.18
C LEU A 27 -19.97 -5.55 -2.65
N ASN A 28 -19.13 -4.67 -3.21
CA ASN A 28 -19.22 -4.23 -4.61
C ASN A 28 -18.39 -5.09 -5.57
N ALA A 29 -17.59 -6.01 -5.04
CA ALA A 29 -16.66 -6.84 -5.78
C ALA A 29 -17.30 -8.18 -6.19
N ASN A 30 -17.63 -8.35 -7.48
CA ASN A 30 -17.93 -9.67 -8.06
C ASN A 30 -16.63 -10.48 -8.23
N TYR A 31 -15.99 -10.93 -7.14
CA TYR A 31 -14.56 -11.29 -7.21
C TYR A 31 -14.24 -12.80 -7.36
N LYS A 32 -13.47 -13.10 -8.41
CA LYS A 32 -12.50 -14.21 -8.49
C LYS A 32 -11.15 -13.67 -7.98
N GLY A 33 -10.52 -14.31 -6.99
CA GLY A 33 -9.21 -13.88 -6.45
C GLY A 33 -9.22 -13.39 -4.99
N GLY A 34 -10.03 -14.00 -4.11
CA GLY A 34 -10.22 -13.53 -2.73
C GLY A 34 -8.97 -13.47 -1.85
N ASP A 35 -7.97 -14.31 -2.09
CA ASP A 35 -6.78 -14.38 -1.22
C ASP A 35 -5.86 -13.16 -1.37
N GLU A 36 -5.64 -12.67 -2.59
CA GLU A 36 -4.84 -11.45 -2.82
C GLU A 36 -5.56 -10.22 -2.27
N LEU A 37 -6.87 -10.12 -2.46
CA LEU A 37 -7.69 -9.06 -1.90
C LEU A 37 -7.67 -9.07 -0.37
N PHE A 38 -7.71 -10.25 0.24
CA PHE A 38 -7.58 -10.41 1.69
C PHE A 38 -6.21 -9.93 2.19
N LEU A 39 -5.12 -10.28 1.49
CA LEU A 39 -3.78 -9.80 1.83
C LEU A 39 -3.68 -8.27 1.68
N GLN A 40 -4.23 -7.70 0.61
CA GLN A 40 -4.33 -6.24 0.44
C GLN A 40 -5.04 -5.58 1.62
N ALA A 41 -6.18 -6.14 2.05
CA ALA A 41 -6.95 -5.66 3.18
C ALA A 41 -6.17 -5.71 4.49
N TYR A 42 -5.55 -6.86 4.76
CA TYR A 42 -4.78 -7.10 5.97
C TYR A 42 -3.68 -6.04 6.10
N ILE A 43 -2.93 -5.80 5.01
CA ILE A 43 -1.85 -4.82 5.00
C ILE A 43 -2.39 -3.41 5.17
N PHE A 44 -3.47 -3.06 4.46
CA PHE A 44 -4.09 -1.75 4.57
C PHE A 44 -4.58 -1.43 5.99
N ILE A 45 -5.36 -2.34 6.58
CA ILE A 45 -5.98 -2.19 7.91
C ILE A 45 -4.90 -2.12 9.00
N LEU A 46 -3.94 -3.05 8.97
CA LEU A 46 -2.96 -3.23 10.02
C LEU A 46 -1.63 -2.53 9.75
N TRP A 47 -1.51 -1.74 8.69
CA TRP A 47 -0.28 -1.04 8.28
C TRP A 47 0.56 -0.46 9.44
N ASN A 48 -0.10 0.27 10.34
CA ASN A 48 0.59 0.93 11.46
C ASN A 48 1.15 -0.07 12.49
N GLN A 49 0.58 -1.27 12.55
CA GLN A 49 0.91 -2.36 13.47
C GLN A 49 1.91 -3.37 12.86
N ILE A 50 2.08 -3.38 11.54
CA ILE A 50 3.06 -4.23 10.86
C ILE A 50 4.46 -3.83 11.30
N LYS A 51 5.23 -4.85 11.70
CA LYS A 51 6.65 -4.73 12.01
C LYS A 51 7.44 -5.19 10.78
N PHE A 52 8.16 -4.24 10.18
CA PHE A 52 9.03 -4.52 9.05
C PHE A 52 10.38 -4.98 9.57
N HIS A 53 10.64 -6.27 9.45
CA HIS A 53 11.92 -6.86 9.82
C HIS A 53 12.98 -6.52 8.75
N ASP A 54 14.24 -6.36 9.17
CA ASP A 54 15.41 -6.15 8.30
C ASP A 54 15.39 -4.91 7.38
N SER A 55 14.45 -3.98 7.59
CA SER A 55 14.46 -2.71 6.88
C SER A 55 15.36 -1.70 7.59
N LEU A 56 16.33 -1.14 6.86
CA LEU A 56 17.16 -0.02 7.32
C LEU A 56 16.34 1.23 7.69
N ILE A 57 15.13 1.35 7.13
CA ILE A 57 14.21 2.46 7.33
C ILE A 57 12.90 1.89 7.87
N ASN A 58 12.43 2.40 9.00
CA ASN A 58 11.13 1.98 9.53
C ASN A 58 10.03 2.43 8.57
N VAL A 59 9.40 1.49 7.88
CA VAL A 59 8.33 1.78 6.92
C VAL A 59 7.09 2.23 7.68
N LYS A 60 6.74 3.50 7.51
CA LYS A 60 5.57 4.15 8.11
C LYS A 60 4.93 5.09 7.08
N GLY A 61 3.90 5.81 7.49
CA GLY A 61 3.19 6.79 6.66
C GLY A 61 1.71 6.46 6.47
N ASP A 62 1.04 7.34 5.74
CA ASP A 62 -0.38 7.19 5.41
C ASP A 62 -0.52 6.19 4.27
N ILE A 63 -1.37 5.18 4.43
CA ILE A 63 -1.61 4.13 3.43
C ILE A 63 -2.98 4.31 2.74
N PHE A 64 -3.00 4.04 1.45
CA PHE A 64 -4.13 4.22 0.55
C PHE A 64 -4.34 2.93 -0.26
N TRP A 65 -5.59 2.49 -0.34
CA TRP A 65 -6.00 1.36 -1.18
C TRP A 65 -6.37 1.88 -2.56
N ILE A 66 -5.68 1.40 -3.61
CA ILE A 66 -5.82 1.91 -4.98
C ILE A 66 -6.55 0.95 -5.93
N SER A 67 -6.47 -0.37 -5.73
CA SER A 67 -6.82 -1.39 -6.74
C SER A 67 -8.24 -1.38 -7.35
N ASN A 68 -9.19 -0.57 -6.85
CA ASN A 68 -10.60 -0.54 -7.26
C ASN A 68 -11.23 0.89 -7.39
N ASN A 69 -10.61 1.78 -8.18
CA ASN A 69 -11.02 3.18 -8.43
C ASN A 69 -10.70 4.18 -7.31
N ILE A 70 -10.10 5.28 -7.75
CA ILE A 70 -9.67 6.47 -6.99
C ILE A 70 -10.85 7.18 -6.32
N ASP A 71 -12.08 6.94 -6.80
CA ASP A 71 -13.28 7.74 -6.47
C ASP A 71 -13.63 7.73 -4.97
N ASN A 72 -13.08 6.78 -4.19
CA ASN A 72 -13.26 6.71 -2.73
C ASN A 72 -12.06 7.21 -1.92
N ILE A 73 -10.96 7.64 -2.56
CA ILE A 73 -9.90 8.40 -1.89
C ILE A 73 -10.48 9.78 -1.66
N GLY A 74 -11.13 9.96 -0.51
CA GLY A 74 -11.88 11.17 -0.17
C GLY A 74 -11.17 12.41 -0.71
N GLU A 75 -11.88 13.17 -1.55
CA GLU A 75 -11.37 14.31 -2.35
C GLU A 75 -10.60 15.37 -1.52
N LYS A 76 -10.63 15.25 -0.19
CA LYS A 76 -9.98 16.09 0.82
C LYS A 76 -8.58 15.63 1.26
N SER A 77 -8.04 14.53 0.73
CA SER A 77 -6.66 14.13 1.05
C SER A 77 -5.66 15.16 0.55
N HIS A 78 -4.69 15.55 1.39
CA HIS A 78 -3.55 16.39 0.98
C HIS A 78 -2.78 15.79 -0.21
N TYR A 79 -2.84 14.47 -0.40
CA TYR A 79 -2.18 13.75 -1.48
C TYR A 79 -3.06 13.47 -2.69
N HIS A 80 -4.30 13.96 -2.72
CA HIS A 80 -5.29 13.60 -3.74
C HIS A 80 -4.77 13.80 -5.18
N GLU A 81 -4.14 14.94 -5.48
CA GLU A 81 -3.58 15.22 -6.81
C GLU A 81 -2.48 14.21 -7.20
N LEU A 82 -1.57 13.88 -6.28
CA LEU A 82 -0.52 12.89 -6.52
C LEU A 82 -1.11 11.50 -6.77
N LEU A 83 -1.99 11.05 -5.87
CA LEU A 83 -2.62 9.73 -5.97
C LEU A 83 -3.41 9.60 -7.26
N LYS A 84 -4.22 10.62 -7.62
CA LYS A 84 -4.99 10.65 -8.86
C LYS A 84 -4.09 10.52 -10.10
N ASN A 85 -2.98 11.25 -10.15
CA ASN A 85 -2.05 11.18 -11.28
C ASN A 85 -1.36 9.82 -11.39
N ILE A 86 -0.90 9.25 -10.26
CA ILE A 86 -0.28 7.91 -10.26
C ILE A 86 -1.28 6.87 -10.75
N CYS A 87 -2.49 6.90 -10.23
CA CYS A 87 -3.52 5.92 -10.57
C CYS A 87 -4.01 6.04 -12.02
N ALA A 88 -3.81 7.19 -12.67
CA ALA A 88 -4.10 7.36 -14.10
C ALA A 88 -3.10 6.62 -15.01
N VAL A 89 -1.91 6.30 -14.51
CA VAL A 89 -0.83 5.67 -15.31
C VAL A 89 -0.41 4.30 -14.78
N ALA A 90 -0.69 3.99 -13.52
CA ALA A 90 -0.28 2.77 -12.85
C ALA A 90 -1.42 2.21 -11.98
N ARG A 91 -1.73 0.93 -12.17
CA ARG A 91 -2.67 0.20 -11.31
C ARG A 91 -1.89 -0.47 -10.17
N VAL A 92 -1.57 0.32 -9.16
CA VAL A 92 -0.89 -0.14 -7.94
C VAL A 92 -1.93 -0.74 -6.99
N ASP A 93 -1.55 -1.73 -6.16
CA ASP A 93 -2.47 -2.28 -5.16
C ASP A 93 -2.68 -1.30 -4.00
N LEU A 94 -1.57 -0.96 -3.32
CA LEU A 94 -1.56 -0.01 -2.21
C LEU A 94 -0.46 1.04 -2.44
N ILE A 95 -0.70 2.25 -1.96
CA ILE A 95 0.31 3.32 -1.92
C ILE A 95 0.47 3.75 -0.48
N ALA A 96 1.70 3.92 -0.01
CA ALA A 96 1.96 4.56 1.27
C ALA A 96 2.86 5.79 1.10
N ILE A 97 2.62 6.83 1.89
CA ILE A 97 3.38 8.08 1.82
C ILE A 97 3.91 8.42 3.22
N ASP A 98 5.24 8.41 3.36
CA ASP A 98 5.92 8.93 4.54
C ASP A 98 6.45 10.34 4.24
N GLN A 99 5.71 11.36 4.67
CA GLN A 99 6.09 12.75 4.47
C GLN A 99 7.33 13.16 5.29
N LYS A 100 7.58 12.51 6.43
CA LYS A 100 8.74 12.83 7.28
C LYS A 100 10.03 12.39 6.62
N LEU A 101 10.00 11.21 5.99
CA LEU A 101 11.13 10.67 5.23
C LEU A 101 11.16 11.14 3.78
N GLY A 102 10.05 11.69 3.28
CA GLY A 102 9.88 12.07 1.89
C GLY A 102 9.88 10.86 0.95
N VAL A 103 9.24 9.77 1.36
CA VAL A 103 9.22 8.50 0.62
C VAL A 103 7.80 8.15 0.18
N LEU A 104 7.64 7.85 -1.11
CA LEU A 104 6.46 7.24 -1.69
C LEU A 104 6.71 5.73 -1.87
N TYR A 105 5.94 4.91 -1.18
CA TYR A 105 5.94 3.46 -1.37
C TYR A 105 4.88 3.06 -2.39
N LEU A 106 5.30 2.36 -3.45
CA LEU A 106 4.41 1.72 -4.42
C LEU A 106 4.37 0.24 -4.10
N ILE A 107 3.24 -0.27 -3.63
CA ILE A 107 3.15 -1.61 -3.05
C ILE A 107 2.33 -2.52 -3.97
N GLU A 108 2.96 -3.59 -4.46
CA GLU A 108 2.32 -4.68 -5.20
C GLU A 108 2.24 -5.91 -4.29
N ILE A 109 1.10 -6.60 -4.28
CA ILE A 109 0.83 -7.73 -3.40
C ILE A 109 0.59 -8.97 -4.23
N LYS A 110 1.42 -10.00 -4.02
CA LYS A 110 1.31 -11.31 -4.66
C LYS A 110 1.05 -12.37 -3.61
N ARG A 111 0.11 -13.28 -3.90
CA ARG A 111 -0.18 -14.40 -2.98
C ARG A 111 1.02 -15.34 -2.79
N ASN A 112 1.66 -15.71 -3.89
CA ASN A 112 2.64 -16.80 -3.92
C ASN A 112 4.06 -16.24 -4.09
N GLU A 113 4.73 -16.65 -5.16
CA GLU A 113 6.08 -16.22 -5.48
C GLU A 113 6.10 -14.99 -6.39
N VAL A 114 7.18 -14.22 -6.30
CA VAL A 114 7.48 -13.17 -7.26
C VAL A 114 8.00 -13.81 -8.54
N ASP A 115 7.36 -13.50 -9.66
CA ASP A 115 7.80 -13.84 -11.00
C ASP A 115 8.31 -12.60 -11.76
N ASP A 116 8.88 -12.81 -12.95
CA ASP A 116 9.36 -11.73 -13.81
C ASP A 116 8.25 -10.74 -14.19
N ARG A 117 7.00 -11.23 -14.25
CA ARG A 117 5.84 -10.39 -14.51
C ARG A 117 5.61 -9.39 -13.38
N CYS A 118 5.67 -9.83 -12.12
CA CYS A 118 5.57 -8.97 -10.95
C CYS A 118 6.67 -7.90 -10.94
N ILE A 119 7.91 -8.28 -11.25
CA ILE A 119 9.03 -7.33 -11.36
C ILE A 119 8.78 -6.32 -12.47
N GLY A 120 8.36 -6.78 -13.66
CA GLY A 120 8.02 -5.89 -14.76
C GLY A 120 6.85 -4.96 -14.43
N GLN A 121 5.85 -5.41 -13.67
CA GLN A 121 4.76 -4.57 -13.19
C GLN A 121 5.28 -3.45 -12.27
N ILE A 122 6.04 -3.80 -11.24
CA ILE A 122 6.45 -2.82 -10.25
C ILE A 122 7.46 -1.80 -10.80
N MET A 123 8.33 -2.23 -11.71
CA MET A 123 9.25 -1.33 -12.43
C MET A 123 8.49 -0.33 -13.30
N ARG A 124 7.44 -0.77 -14.02
CA ARG A 124 6.58 0.16 -14.76
C ARG A 124 5.92 1.19 -13.85
N TYR A 125 5.43 0.77 -12.67
CA TYR A 125 4.84 1.71 -11.72
C TYR A 125 5.85 2.76 -11.26
N TYR A 126 7.08 2.33 -10.95
CA TYR A 126 8.17 3.22 -10.57
C TYR A 126 8.45 4.24 -11.66
N GLU A 127 8.67 3.80 -12.90
CA GLU A 127 9.01 4.66 -14.02
C GLU A 127 7.91 5.68 -14.30
N SER A 128 6.65 5.22 -14.40
CA SER A 128 5.50 6.09 -14.65
C SER A 128 5.25 7.09 -13.50
N SER A 129 5.45 6.66 -12.26
CA SER A 129 5.26 7.53 -11.09
C SER A 129 6.40 8.53 -10.89
N ASN A 130 7.62 8.18 -11.32
CA ASN A 130 8.79 9.06 -11.19
C ASN A 130 8.65 10.32 -12.03
N GLU A 131 8.10 10.21 -13.24
CA GLU A 131 7.80 11.37 -14.09
C GLU A 131 6.76 12.29 -13.46
N ILE A 132 5.75 11.72 -12.80
CA ILE A 132 4.71 12.47 -12.08
C ILE A 132 5.30 13.18 -10.86
N LEU A 133 6.09 12.47 -10.06
CA LEU A 133 6.74 13.04 -8.88
C LEU A 133 7.72 14.14 -9.23
N TYR A 134 8.47 14.01 -10.32
CA TYR A 134 9.34 15.10 -10.79
C TYR A 134 8.56 16.39 -11.04
N LYS A 135 7.32 16.30 -11.54
CA LYS A 135 6.44 17.44 -11.82
C LYS A 135 5.73 17.99 -10.57
N LEU A 136 5.39 17.14 -9.59
CA LEU A 136 4.53 17.50 -8.44
C LEU A 136 5.26 17.61 -7.08
N SER A 137 6.45 17.03 -6.95
CA SER A 137 7.15 16.78 -5.67
C SER A 137 7.39 18.00 -4.79
N ARG A 138 7.64 19.19 -5.39
CA ARG A 138 7.96 20.42 -4.64
C ARG A 138 6.88 20.81 -3.63
N LYS A 139 5.62 20.42 -3.86
CA LYS A 139 4.50 20.71 -2.94
C LYS A 139 4.38 19.71 -1.78
N LEU A 140 4.88 18.49 -1.93
CA LEU A 140 4.61 17.37 -1.02
C LEU A 140 5.84 16.89 -0.23
N ASN A 141 7.03 17.45 -0.51
CA ASN A 141 8.31 17.04 0.08
C ASN A 141 8.61 15.54 -0.07
N ILE A 142 8.15 14.94 -1.17
CA ILE A 142 8.46 13.55 -1.52
C ILE A 142 9.66 13.57 -2.45
N ASN A 143 10.75 12.97 -2.00
CA ASN A 143 12.05 12.98 -2.66
C ASN A 143 12.42 11.64 -3.29
N TYR A 144 11.79 10.54 -2.84
CA TYR A 144 12.13 9.18 -3.26
C TYR A 144 10.89 8.33 -3.50
N ILE A 145 10.97 7.44 -4.50
CA ILE A 145 10.02 6.35 -4.70
C ILE A 145 10.69 5.05 -4.27
N ARG A 146 9.98 4.24 -3.49
CA ARG A 146 10.42 2.91 -3.07
C ARG A 146 9.41 1.86 -3.53
N PRO A 147 9.69 1.14 -4.62
CA PRO A 147 8.87 0.01 -5.03
C PRO A 147 8.98 -1.11 -3.99
N MET A 148 7.83 -1.65 -3.59
CA MET A 148 7.71 -2.71 -2.58
C MET A 148 6.84 -3.84 -3.10
N VAL A 149 7.33 -5.07 -3.01
CA VAL A 149 6.54 -6.27 -3.29
C VAL A 149 6.29 -6.99 -1.98
N VAL A 150 5.03 -7.32 -1.68
CA VAL A 150 4.66 -8.21 -0.58
C VAL A 150 4.27 -9.56 -1.13
N CYS A 151 4.89 -10.63 -0.64
CA CYS A 151 4.72 -11.98 -1.17
C CYS A 151 5.09 -13.04 -0.13
N GLN A 152 4.64 -14.28 -0.31
CA GLN A 152 5.00 -15.35 0.61
C GLN A 152 6.44 -15.83 0.40
N LYS A 153 6.93 -15.79 -0.84
CA LYS A 153 8.25 -16.31 -1.23
C LYS A 153 8.88 -15.45 -2.33
N VAL A 154 10.19 -15.27 -2.24
CA VAL A 154 11.00 -14.66 -3.30
C VAL A 154 12.04 -15.66 -3.75
N SER A 155 12.17 -15.88 -5.06
CA SER A 155 13.27 -16.66 -5.60
C SER A 155 14.60 -15.94 -5.39
N VAL A 156 15.64 -16.65 -4.96
CA VAL A 156 16.97 -16.08 -4.66
C VAL A 156 17.54 -15.30 -5.84
N ASN A 157 17.25 -15.73 -7.08
CA ASN A 157 17.72 -15.05 -8.29
C ASN A 157 17.16 -13.63 -8.45
N ILE A 158 16.02 -13.33 -7.82
CA ILE A 158 15.33 -12.04 -7.89
C ILE A 158 15.79 -11.11 -6.75
N TRP A 159 16.40 -11.67 -5.70
CA TRP A 159 16.80 -10.94 -4.49
C TRP A 159 17.90 -9.89 -4.74
N ASN A 160 18.67 -10.03 -5.82
CA ASN A 160 19.78 -9.14 -6.17
C ASN A 160 19.36 -7.83 -6.86
N LEU A 161 18.06 -7.57 -7.02
CA LEU A 161 17.57 -6.35 -7.64
C LEU A 161 17.56 -5.19 -6.62
N GLU A 162 18.60 -4.37 -6.63
CA GLU A 162 18.80 -3.22 -5.70
C GLU A 162 17.63 -2.21 -5.65
N ARG A 163 16.74 -2.23 -6.64
CA ARG A 163 15.64 -1.26 -6.79
C ARG A 163 14.30 -1.71 -6.21
N VAL A 164 14.16 -2.97 -5.79
CA VAL A 164 12.89 -3.51 -5.30
C VAL A 164 13.05 -3.97 -3.85
N THR A 165 12.18 -3.48 -2.97
CA THR A 165 12.11 -3.99 -1.60
C THR A 165 11.12 -5.14 -1.54
N PHE A 166 11.55 -6.28 -0.99
CA PHE A 166 10.68 -7.43 -0.76
C PHE A 166 10.23 -7.48 0.70
N LEU A 167 8.95 -7.80 0.90
CA LEU A 167 8.38 -8.13 2.18
C LEU A 167 7.87 -9.57 2.11
N LEU A 168 8.41 -10.42 2.99
CA LEU A 168 7.99 -11.81 3.21
C LEU A 168 7.00 -11.91 4.36
#